data_AF-A0A928GKD3-F1
#
_entry.id   AF-A0A928GKD3-F1
#
_cell.length_a   1.000
_cell.length_b   1.000
_cell.length_c   1.000
_cell.angle_alpha   90.00
_cell.angle_beta   90.00
_cell.angle_gamma   90.00
#
_symmetry.space_group_name_H-M   'P 1'
#
loop_
_entity.id
_entity.type
_entity.pdbx_description
1 polymer ?
#
loop_
_entity_poly.entity_id
_entity_poly.type
_entity_poly.pdbx_seq_one_letter_code
_entity_poly.pdbx_strand_id
1 'polypeptide(L)'
;MIRRVLAYMSVAVVAMSCGSGNGTEQKDNAQQSKAVEWKLTTPDGSPERTVAIDTMDLRNPFVRFDRKSNCYYMVGDGGSMWSSKDMRVWNGPYDVLDIDTAVWYSRALSVVAPEIHKHNDRYYYLASFERNGEVVAGIDGSNITGRSCVALVADDITGPYRVIDKESELLEPAEVATHPTFFTDELNAGYMIYTHAGEQTGDGSFKIIRFTDDNGRRMGEAFEMFKASEIGWAQKTDNTQALHTVEAPYLFVTDGGEGGMLFTARKGDESTIGVAYTTNEFGHWLNGPWVAEQEPLVKGNVGGASLFTDYDGTRVMVFHKDTLLNGKHMSLPCFMKVDTELEKLKIKEYYNF
;
A
#
# COMPACT_ATOMS: atom_id res chain seq x y z
N MET A 1 -18.38 -53.28 10.44
CA MET A 1 -18.85 -52.67 11.70
C MET A 1 -18.00 -51.42 11.88
N ILE A 2 -18.48 -50.19 11.70
CA ILE A 2 -19.46 -49.46 12.52
C ILE A 2 -20.09 -48.37 11.63
N ARG A 3 -21.42 -48.24 11.65
CA ARG A 3 -22.21 -47.18 11.02
C ARG A 3 -22.24 -45.97 11.96
N ARG A 4 -22.01 -44.74 11.45
CA ARG A 4 -22.33 -43.49 12.16
C ARG A 4 -23.71 -43.00 11.73
N VAL A 5 -24.54 -42.72 12.74
CA VAL A 5 -25.93 -42.27 12.67
C VAL A 5 -25.94 -40.73 12.76
N LEU A 6 -26.67 -40.08 11.84
CA LEU A 6 -27.06 -38.68 11.95
C LEU A 6 -28.14 -38.53 13.02
N ALA A 7 -28.01 -37.54 13.90
CA ALA A 7 -29.07 -37.09 14.80
C ALA A 7 -29.46 -35.65 14.46
N TYR A 8 -30.70 -35.50 13.98
CA TYR A 8 -31.43 -34.23 13.90
C TYR A 8 -31.86 -33.80 15.32
N MET A 9 -31.70 -32.53 15.66
CA MET A 9 -32.39 -31.92 16.80
C MET A 9 -33.35 -30.84 16.31
N SER A 10 -34.63 -31.09 16.54
CA SER A 10 -35.76 -30.20 16.33
C SER A 10 -35.90 -29.28 17.56
N VAL A 11 -35.97 -27.97 17.36
CA VAL A 11 -36.27 -27.01 18.43
C VAL A 11 -37.77 -26.79 18.49
N ALA A 12 -38.38 -27.14 19.63
CA ALA A 12 -39.78 -26.89 19.93
C ALA A 12 -39.98 -25.44 20.40
N VAL A 13 -40.96 -24.77 19.80
CA VAL A 13 -41.47 -23.45 20.21
C VAL A 13 -42.36 -23.64 21.44
N VAL A 14 -42.02 -22.99 22.55
CA VAL A 14 -42.91 -22.83 23.70
C VAL A 14 -43.37 -21.38 23.75
N ALA A 15 -44.66 -21.17 23.47
CA ALA A 15 -45.34 -19.91 23.72
C ALA A 15 -45.72 -19.84 25.21
N MET A 16 -45.32 -18.75 25.88
CA MET A 16 -45.91 -18.34 27.16
C MET A 16 -46.42 -16.90 27.02
N SER A 17 -47.73 -16.76 27.11
CA SER A 17 -48.43 -15.50 27.37
C SER A 17 -48.50 -15.24 28.87
N CYS A 18 -48.31 -13.99 29.30
CA CYS A 18 -49.20 -13.24 30.19
C CYS A 18 -48.56 -11.91 30.63
N GLY A 19 -49.38 -10.85 30.72
CA GLY A 19 -49.14 -9.75 31.66
C GLY A 19 -49.12 -8.34 31.05
N SER A 20 -50.28 -7.71 31.00
CA SER A 20 -50.51 -6.28 30.77
C SER A 20 -49.89 -5.38 31.85
N GLY A 21 -49.27 -4.26 31.45
CA GLY A 21 -48.86 -3.17 32.33
C GLY A 21 -48.77 -1.84 31.57
N ASN A 22 -49.47 -0.82 32.08
CA ASN A 22 -49.70 0.50 31.49
C ASN A 22 -48.45 1.41 31.43
N GLY A 23 -48.41 2.23 30.37
CA GLY A 23 -48.08 3.66 30.46
C GLY A 23 -46.61 4.06 30.36
N THR A 24 -46.21 4.57 29.18
CA THR A 24 -45.85 5.99 28.94
C THR A 24 -45.40 6.12 27.48
N GLU A 25 -46.12 6.91 26.67
CA GLU A 25 -45.67 7.35 25.35
C GLU A 25 -44.44 8.24 25.49
N GLN A 26 -43.26 7.68 25.24
CA GLN A 26 -42.08 8.46 24.93
C GLN A 26 -42.04 8.62 23.41
N LYS A 27 -42.28 9.84 22.94
CA LYS A 27 -42.13 10.18 21.52
C LYS A 27 -40.65 10.05 21.17
N ASP A 28 -40.29 8.93 20.55
CA ASP A 28 -38.99 8.75 19.91
C ASP A 28 -38.87 9.74 18.74
N ASN A 29 -38.19 10.84 19.01
CA ASN A 29 -37.75 11.78 18.00
C ASN A 29 -36.51 11.18 17.33
N ALA A 30 -36.71 10.14 16.53
CA ALA A 30 -35.66 9.56 15.69
C ALA A 30 -35.33 10.55 14.57
N GLN A 31 -34.39 11.44 14.88
CA GLN A 31 -33.74 12.29 13.89
C GLN A 31 -32.94 11.38 12.98
N GLN A 32 -33.55 10.98 11.85
CA GLN A 32 -32.88 10.31 10.75
C GLN A 32 -31.66 11.14 10.34
N SER A 33 -30.47 10.69 10.74
CA SER A 33 -29.22 11.20 10.22
C SER A 33 -29.18 10.89 8.74
N LYS A 34 -29.45 11.89 7.89
CA LYS A 34 -29.20 11.77 6.45
C LYS A 34 -27.70 11.50 6.30
N ALA A 35 -27.36 10.32 5.77
CA ALA A 35 -25.99 10.05 5.34
C ALA A 35 -25.58 11.16 4.37
N VAL A 36 -24.51 11.89 4.70
CA VAL A 36 -23.93 12.87 3.80
C VAL A 36 -23.31 12.09 2.64
N GLU A 37 -23.79 12.34 1.43
CA GLU A 37 -23.25 11.73 0.21
C GLU A 37 -21.81 12.23 0.01
N TRP A 38 -20.84 11.31 -0.02
CA TRP A 38 -19.45 11.64 -0.33
C TRP A 38 -19.35 12.08 -1.79
N LYS A 39 -18.70 13.21 -2.03
CA LYS A 39 -18.43 13.72 -3.37
C LYS A 39 -16.94 13.96 -3.50
N LEU A 40 -16.36 13.52 -4.62
CA LEU A 40 -15.00 13.86 -4.96
C LEU A 40 -14.86 15.37 -5.09
N THR A 41 -14.04 15.96 -4.24
CA THR A 41 -13.64 17.36 -4.26
C THR A 41 -12.13 17.43 -4.22
N THR A 42 -11.54 18.57 -4.60
CA THR A 42 -10.12 18.80 -4.36
C THR A 42 -9.86 19.01 -2.86
N PRO A 43 -8.64 18.74 -2.36
CA PRO A 43 -8.30 18.90 -0.94
C PRO A 43 -8.50 20.32 -0.38
N ASP A 44 -8.37 21.35 -1.21
CA ASP A 44 -8.48 22.76 -0.82
C ASP A 44 -9.79 23.43 -1.30
N GLY A 45 -10.70 22.66 -1.92
CA GLY A 45 -11.94 23.15 -2.49
C GLY A 45 -11.78 23.94 -3.80
N SER A 46 -10.57 23.97 -4.39
CA SER A 46 -10.35 24.51 -5.73
C SER A 46 -11.04 23.66 -6.83
N PRO A 47 -11.22 24.18 -8.05
CA PRO A 47 -11.65 23.34 -9.16
C PRO A 47 -10.64 22.21 -9.43
N GLU A 48 -11.13 21.06 -9.88
CA GLU A 48 -10.23 20.01 -10.39
C GLU A 48 -9.37 20.57 -11.52
N ARG A 49 -8.10 20.12 -11.57
CA ARG A 49 -7.19 20.46 -12.65
C ARG A 49 -6.92 19.23 -13.50
N THR A 50 -6.60 19.50 -14.75
CA THR A 50 -6.18 18.51 -15.73
C THR A 50 -4.69 18.66 -15.96
N VAL A 51 -3.92 17.59 -15.77
CA VAL A 51 -2.46 17.58 -15.87
C VAL A 51 -2.01 16.48 -16.82
N ALA A 52 -1.11 16.81 -17.74
CA ALA A 52 -0.46 15.82 -18.61
C ALA A 52 0.61 15.07 -17.82
N ILE A 53 0.72 13.76 -18.04
CA ILE A 53 1.61 12.88 -17.26
C ILE A 53 3.09 13.29 -17.30
N ASP A 54 3.54 13.87 -18.42
CA ASP A 54 4.91 14.35 -18.63
C ASP A 54 5.25 15.65 -17.87
N THR A 55 4.24 16.30 -17.29
CA THR A 55 4.38 17.50 -16.45
C THR A 55 3.98 17.25 -15.00
N MET A 56 3.53 16.03 -14.68
CA MET A 56 3.09 15.68 -13.34
C MET A 56 4.28 15.47 -12.42
N ASP A 57 4.29 16.22 -11.32
CA ASP A 57 5.24 16.07 -10.22
C ASP A 57 4.59 15.21 -9.14
N LEU A 58 4.85 13.89 -9.18
CA LEU A 58 4.26 12.92 -8.27
C LEU A 58 5.24 11.78 -8.02
N ARG A 59 5.75 11.73 -6.79
CA ARG A 59 6.63 10.66 -6.30
C ARG A 59 5.81 9.48 -5.79
N ASN A 60 6.39 8.28 -5.84
CA ASN A 60 5.77 7.01 -5.45
C ASN A 60 4.38 6.76 -6.10
N PRO A 61 4.27 6.85 -7.44
CA PRO A 61 3.00 6.64 -8.12
C PRO A 61 2.55 5.18 -7.99
N PHE A 62 1.30 4.99 -7.56
CA PHE A 62 0.62 3.71 -7.61
C PHE A 62 -0.62 3.84 -8.48
N VAL A 63 -0.77 2.98 -9.48
CA VAL A 63 -1.86 3.03 -10.46
C VAL A 63 -2.72 1.78 -10.36
N ARG A 64 -4.03 1.99 -10.42
CA ARG A 64 -5.01 0.91 -10.53
C ARG A 64 -5.98 1.21 -11.66
N PHE A 65 -6.16 0.26 -12.57
CA PHE A 65 -7.29 0.27 -13.49
C PHE A 65 -8.52 -0.36 -12.82
N ASP A 66 -9.63 0.39 -12.76
CA ASP A 66 -10.90 -0.09 -12.25
C ASP A 66 -11.87 -0.38 -13.41
N ARG A 67 -12.21 -1.66 -13.56
CA ARG A 67 -13.10 -2.13 -14.64
C ARG A 67 -14.54 -1.64 -14.49
N LYS A 68 -15.02 -1.41 -13.25
CA LYS A 68 -16.40 -0.98 -12.99
C LYS A 68 -16.64 0.43 -13.54
N SER A 69 -15.70 1.33 -13.32
CA SER A 69 -15.74 2.73 -13.79
C SER A 69 -15.05 2.94 -15.15
N ASN A 70 -14.35 1.93 -15.67
CA ASN A 70 -13.47 2.03 -16.84
C ASN A 70 -12.53 3.24 -16.73
N CYS A 71 -11.78 3.30 -15.62
CA CYS A 71 -10.98 4.44 -15.25
C CYS A 71 -9.69 3.99 -14.57
N TYR A 72 -8.60 4.72 -14.82
CA TYR A 72 -7.38 4.61 -14.04
C TYR A 72 -7.47 5.55 -12.86
N TYR A 73 -6.97 5.09 -11.72
CA TYR A 73 -6.80 5.89 -10.53
C TYR A 73 -5.35 5.81 -10.09
N MET A 74 -4.76 6.96 -9.79
CA MET A 74 -3.38 7.08 -9.34
C MET A 74 -3.32 7.81 -8.01
N VAL A 75 -2.50 7.31 -7.11
CA VAL A 75 -2.10 8.02 -5.89
C VAL A 75 -0.58 8.14 -5.87
N GLY A 76 -0.07 9.03 -5.04
CA GLY A 76 1.36 9.20 -4.76
C GLY A 76 1.56 10.11 -3.55
N ASP A 77 2.80 10.48 -3.26
CA ASP A 77 3.13 11.31 -2.10
C ASP A 77 2.23 12.55 -1.99
N GLY A 78 1.79 12.86 -0.76
CA GLY A 78 0.74 13.83 -0.47
C GLY A 78 -0.67 13.24 -0.39
N GLY A 79 -0.85 11.99 -0.84
CA GLY A 79 -2.01 11.15 -0.52
C GLY A 79 -3.32 11.50 -1.21
N SER A 80 -3.28 12.33 -2.25
CA SER A 80 -4.47 12.66 -3.03
C SER A 80 -4.58 11.77 -4.26
N MET A 81 -5.81 11.56 -4.74
CA MET A 81 -6.11 10.69 -5.88
C MET A 81 -6.19 11.48 -7.19
N TRP A 82 -5.75 10.88 -8.28
CA TRP A 82 -5.94 11.35 -9.64
C TRP A 82 -6.73 10.32 -10.43
N SER A 83 -7.49 10.74 -11.43
CA SER A 83 -8.22 9.84 -12.32
C SER A 83 -7.88 10.12 -13.79
N SER A 84 -7.88 9.08 -14.62
CA SER A 84 -7.65 9.21 -16.06
C SER A 84 -8.43 8.17 -16.86
N LYS A 85 -8.71 8.48 -18.12
CA LYS A 85 -9.28 7.52 -19.09
C LYS A 85 -8.25 6.92 -20.03
N ASP A 86 -7.07 7.50 -20.12
CA ASP A 86 -6.04 7.18 -21.13
C ASP A 86 -4.61 7.14 -20.58
N MET A 87 -4.43 7.40 -19.28
CA MET A 87 -3.14 7.58 -18.58
C MET A 87 -2.25 8.72 -19.10
N ARG A 88 -2.67 9.45 -20.15
CA ARG A 88 -1.99 10.64 -20.67
C ARG A 88 -2.34 11.86 -19.86
N VAL A 89 -3.64 11.99 -19.57
CA VAL A 89 -4.22 13.18 -19.00
C VAL A 89 -4.97 12.81 -17.74
N TRP A 90 -4.61 13.44 -16.62
CA TRP A 90 -5.10 13.12 -15.29
C TRP A 90 -5.88 14.28 -14.70
N ASN A 91 -7.06 13.98 -14.14
CA ASN A 91 -7.92 14.92 -13.43
C ASN A 91 -7.78 14.72 -11.93
N GLY A 92 -7.78 15.82 -11.17
CA GLY A 92 -7.60 15.82 -9.71
C GLY A 92 -6.78 17.04 -9.26
N PRO A 93 -5.99 16.94 -8.18
CA PRO A 93 -6.03 15.87 -7.19
C PRO A 93 -7.37 15.90 -6.43
N TYR A 94 -7.95 14.73 -6.16
CA TYR A 94 -9.14 14.57 -5.34
C TYR A 94 -8.77 14.16 -3.92
N ASP A 95 -9.50 14.72 -2.97
CA ASP A 95 -9.51 14.23 -1.61
C ASP A 95 -10.32 12.93 -1.54
N VAL A 96 -9.70 11.90 -0.98
CA VAL A 96 -10.31 10.58 -0.78
C VAL A 96 -10.19 10.11 0.66
N LEU A 97 -9.53 10.87 1.54
CA LEU A 97 -9.25 10.45 2.91
C LEU A 97 -10.20 11.15 3.89
N ASP A 98 -10.98 10.36 4.62
CA ASP A 98 -11.85 10.82 5.71
C ASP A 98 -11.23 10.37 7.04
N ILE A 99 -10.16 11.06 7.43
CA ILE A 99 -9.39 10.79 8.65
C ILE A 99 -9.55 11.93 9.64
N ASP A 100 -9.93 11.56 10.87
CA ASP A 100 -10.07 12.47 12.00
C ASP A 100 -8.68 12.91 12.48
N THR A 101 -8.48 14.21 12.70
CA THR A 101 -7.22 14.77 13.22
C THR A 101 -6.90 14.34 14.65
N ALA A 102 -7.86 13.74 15.37
CA ALA A 102 -7.69 13.26 16.74
C ALA A 102 -6.99 11.89 16.86
N VAL A 103 -6.65 11.24 15.74
CA VAL A 103 -5.88 9.97 15.77
C VAL A 103 -4.38 10.23 15.98
N TRP A 104 -3.63 9.20 16.37
CA TRP A 104 -2.20 9.31 16.74
C TRP A 104 -1.28 9.70 15.56
N TYR A 105 -1.79 9.60 14.33
CA TYR A 105 -1.19 10.11 13.10
C TYR A 105 -2.03 11.24 12.53
N SER A 106 -1.44 12.15 11.76
CA SER A 106 -2.16 13.29 11.19
C SER A 106 -1.97 13.37 9.68
N ARG A 107 -3.03 13.78 8.97
CA ARG A 107 -2.96 14.15 7.54
C ARG A 107 -2.15 15.42 7.29
N ALA A 108 -2.11 16.31 8.27
CA ALA A 108 -1.30 17.53 8.19
C ALA A 108 0.20 17.20 8.18
N LEU A 109 0.56 15.99 8.60
CA LEU A 109 1.88 15.40 8.48
C LEU A 109 1.94 14.52 7.22
N SER A 110 3.09 14.51 6.54
CA SER A 110 3.18 14.06 5.14
C SER A 110 2.77 12.59 4.93
N VAL A 111 1.75 12.35 4.10
CA VAL A 111 1.36 11.01 3.60
C VAL A 111 2.35 10.57 2.52
N VAL A 112 3.02 9.43 2.74
CA VAL A 112 4.09 8.94 1.86
C VAL A 112 3.77 7.55 1.33
N ALA A 113 4.04 7.35 0.03
CA ALA A 113 3.88 6.11 -0.71
C ALA A 113 2.52 5.43 -0.51
N PRO A 114 1.42 6.11 -0.85
CA PRO A 114 0.11 5.50 -0.79
C PRO A 114 -0.11 4.47 -1.90
N GLU A 115 -0.84 3.41 -1.57
CA GLU A 115 -1.27 2.38 -2.52
C GLU A 115 -2.75 2.05 -2.33
N ILE A 116 -3.46 1.72 -3.42
CA ILE A 116 -4.88 1.34 -3.38
C ILE A 116 -5.09 -0.09 -3.88
N HIS A 117 -5.34 -0.97 -2.94
CA HIS A 117 -5.58 -2.39 -3.19
C HIS A 117 -7.07 -2.70 -3.11
N LYS A 118 -7.53 -3.69 -3.86
CA LYS A 118 -8.88 -4.22 -3.73
C LYS A 118 -8.71 -5.61 -3.19
N HIS A 119 -9.43 -5.90 -2.14
CA HIS A 119 -9.44 -7.21 -1.52
C HIS A 119 -10.88 -7.51 -1.14
N ASN A 120 -11.40 -8.64 -1.63
CA ASN A 120 -12.83 -8.93 -1.66
C ASN A 120 -13.62 -7.78 -2.33
N ASP A 121 -14.67 -7.30 -1.67
CA ASP A 121 -15.56 -6.26 -2.19
C ASP A 121 -15.20 -4.84 -1.74
N ARG A 122 -14.02 -4.65 -1.13
CA ARG A 122 -13.59 -3.35 -0.56
C ARG A 122 -12.25 -2.91 -1.11
N TYR A 123 -11.98 -1.60 -0.95
CA TYR A 123 -10.73 -0.96 -1.32
C TYR A 123 -9.96 -0.59 -0.06
N TYR A 124 -8.67 -0.89 -0.04
CA TYR A 124 -7.74 -0.65 1.05
C TYR A 124 -6.69 0.35 0.59
N TYR A 125 -6.63 1.48 1.28
CA TYR A 125 -5.62 2.51 1.07
C TYR A 125 -4.55 2.34 2.14
N LEU A 126 -3.34 1.94 1.73
CA LEU A 126 -2.20 1.81 2.63
C LEU A 126 -1.27 2.98 2.39
N ALA A 127 -0.75 3.60 3.44
CA ALA A 127 0.28 4.63 3.31
C ALA A 127 1.10 4.76 4.60
N SER A 128 2.22 5.46 4.49
CA SER A 128 3.04 5.84 5.64
C SER A 128 2.59 7.20 6.17
N PHE A 129 2.36 7.30 7.47
CA PHE A 129 2.02 8.53 8.16
C PHE A 129 3.07 8.82 9.22
N GLU A 130 3.35 10.10 9.46
CA GLU A 130 4.15 10.50 10.62
C GLU A 130 3.33 10.32 11.91
N ARG A 131 4.01 9.87 12.97
CA ARG A 131 3.48 9.83 14.32
C ARG A 131 3.63 11.21 14.95
N ASN A 132 2.55 11.74 15.51
CA ASN A 132 2.46 13.14 15.93
C ASN A 132 3.58 13.53 16.92
N GLY A 133 4.58 14.28 16.44
CA GLY A 133 5.68 14.80 17.24
C GLY A 133 6.65 13.74 17.77
N GLU A 134 6.53 12.49 17.32
CA GLU A 134 7.41 11.42 17.77
C GLU A 134 8.78 11.50 17.10
N VAL A 135 9.81 11.40 17.94
CA VAL A 135 11.21 11.34 17.51
C VAL A 135 11.79 10.01 17.97
N VAL A 136 12.41 9.31 17.03
CA VAL A 136 13.11 8.05 17.25
C VAL A 136 14.60 8.28 17.03
N ALA A 137 15.45 7.68 17.88
CA ALA A 137 16.89 7.79 17.73
C ALA A 137 17.38 6.94 16.54
N GLY A 138 18.18 7.54 15.66
CA GLY A 138 18.94 6.83 14.64
C GLY A 138 20.19 6.17 15.18
N ILE A 139 20.80 5.31 14.37
CA ILE A 139 22.04 4.61 14.73
C ILE A 139 23.22 5.54 15.03
N ASP A 140 23.18 6.77 14.54
CA ASP A 140 24.18 7.81 14.74
C ASP A 140 23.82 8.80 15.85
N GLY A 141 22.71 8.56 16.56
CA GLY A 141 22.15 9.48 17.54
C GLY A 141 21.41 10.67 16.93
N SER A 142 21.17 10.67 15.61
CA SER A 142 20.28 11.64 14.97
C SER A 142 18.82 11.44 15.39
N ASN A 143 18.04 12.50 15.22
CA ASN A 143 16.60 12.48 15.47
C ASN A 143 15.87 12.14 14.17
N ILE A 144 15.21 10.99 14.12
CA ILE A 144 14.39 10.53 13.01
C ILE A 144 12.92 10.76 13.35
N THR A 145 12.14 11.26 12.40
CA THR A 145 10.69 11.35 12.55
C THR A 145 10.08 9.95 12.64
N GLY A 146 9.31 9.68 13.70
CA GLY A 146 8.55 8.44 13.80
C GLY A 146 7.53 8.34 12.67
N ARG A 147 7.59 7.25 11.88
CA ARG A 147 6.62 6.94 10.82
C ARG A 147 6.06 5.54 10.99
N SER A 148 4.78 5.38 10.69
CA SER A 148 4.11 4.08 10.70
C SER A 148 3.28 3.89 9.44
N CYS A 149 3.13 2.64 9.03
CA CYS A 149 2.17 2.24 8.02
C CYS A 149 0.75 2.18 8.61
N VAL A 150 -0.24 2.63 7.83
CA VAL A 150 -1.65 2.62 8.20
C VAL A 150 -2.46 2.06 7.03
N ALA A 151 -3.49 1.26 7.32
CA ALA A 151 -4.47 0.78 6.37
C ALA A 151 -5.83 1.45 6.63
N LEU A 152 -6.41 2.03 5.59
CA LEU A 152 -7.74 2.64 5.57
C LEU A 152 -8.63 1.86 4.60
N VAL A 153 -9.95 1.90 4.78
CA VAL A 153 -10.89 1.14 3.96
C VAL A 153 -12.01 2.01 3.39
N ALA A 154 -12.44 1.69 2.18
CA ALA A 154 -13.60 2.26 1.49
C ALA A 154 -14.38 1.17 0.73
N ASP A 155 -15.66 1.42 0.49
CA ASP A 155 -16.51 0.53 -0.31
C ASP A 155 -16.47 0.89 -1.82
N ASP A 156 -15.96 2.08 -2.15
CA ASP A 156 -15.71 2.53 -3.53
C ASP A 156 -14.26 3.01 -3.67
N ILE A 157 -13.68 2.84 -4.86
CA ILE A 157 -12.30 3.22 -5.14
C ILE A 157 -12.05 4.72 -4.93
N THR A 158 -13.08 5.53 -5.11
CA THR A 158 -13.06 6.99 -4.93
C THR A 158 -13.18 7.43 -3.47
N GLY A 159 -13.15 6.47 -2.54
CA GLY A 159 -13.28 6.71 -1.12
C GLY A 159 -14.75 6.91 -0.69
N PRO A 160 -14.97 7.51 0.48
CA PRO A 160 -13.95 7.97 1.42
C PRO A 160 -13.27 6.80 2.13
N TYR A 161 -11.94 6.85 2.20
CA TYR A 161 -11.13 5.91 2.97
C TYR A 161 -11.09 6.33 4.43
N ARG A 162 -11.47 5.40 5.31
CA ARG A 162 -11.55 5.61 6.76
C ARG A 162 -10.69 4.61 7.51
N VAL A 163 -10.32 4.99 8.73
CA VAL A 163 -9.61 4.11 9.66
C VAL A 163 -10.43 2.86 9.93
N ILE A 164 -9.82 1.68 9.80
CA ILE A 164 -10.50 0.41 10.05
C ILE A 164 -10.70 0.23 11.57
N ASP A 165 -9.66 0.51 12.36
CA ASP A 165 -9.69 0.50 13.81
C ASP A 165 -8.81 1.63 14.36
N LYS A 166 -9.41 2.57 15.12
CA LYS A 166 -8.73 3.74 15.66
C LYS A 166 -7.70 3.42 16.73
N GLU A 167 -7.84 2.26 17.38
CA GLU A 167 -6.97 1.81 18.48
C GLU A 167 -5.89 0.82 18.00
N SER A 168 -5.95 0.38 16.73
CA SER A 168 -5.02 -0.62 16.21
C SER A 168 -3.76 0.03 15.67
N GLU A 169 -2.65 -0.11 16.39
CA GLU A 169 -1.34 0.03 15.78
C GLU A 169 -1.07 -1.22 14.93
N LEU A 170 -0.95 -1.05 13.61
CA LEU A 170 -0.60 -2.17 12.73
C LEU A 170 0.81 -2.70 12.98
N LEU A 171 1.68 -1.89 13.60
CA LEU A 171 3.09 -2.17 13.81
C LEU A 171 3.47 -1.95 15.27
N GLU A 172 4.62 -2.50 15.68
CA GLU A 172 5.10 -2.33 17.06
C GLU A 172 5.45 -0.86 17.34
N PRO A 173 5.23 -0.37 18.59
CA PRO A 173 5.64 0.98 18.98
C PRO A 173 7.12 1.25 18.72
N ALA A 174 7.46 2.48 18.35
CA ALA A 174 8.81 2.96 18.04
C ALA A 174 9.48 2.39 16.77
N GLU A 175 8.90 1.41 16.08
CA GLU A 175 9.40 0.98 14.77
C GLU A 175 9.15 2.08 13.72
N VAL A 176 10.19 2.54 13.01
CA VAL A 176 10.06 3.50 11.91
C VAL A 176 9.81 2.71 10.62
N ALA A 177 8.57 2.73 10.16
CA ALA A 177 8.08 1.95 9.04
C ALA A 177 7.49 2.82 7.94
N THR A 178 7.80 2.48 6.69
CA THR A 178 7.35 3.22 5.51
C THR A 178 7.05 2.30 4.33
N HIS A 179 6.47 2.88 3.28
CA HIS A 179 6.19 2.24 2.00
C HIS A 179 5.44 0.91 2.13
N PRO A 180 4.23 0.90 2.73
CA PRO A 180 3.47 -0.32 2.82
C PRO A 180 2.91 -0.74 1.46
N THR A 181 2.95 -2.02 1.17
CA THR A 181 2.21 -2.66 0.09
C THR A 181 1.31 -3.76 0.65
N PHE A 182 0.14 -3.93 0.05
CA PHE A 182 -0.80 -4.99 0.43
C PHE A 182 -0.65 -6.18 -0.50
N PHE A 183 -0.65 -7.37 0.06
CA PHE A 183 -0.59 -8.60 -0.69
C PHE A 183 -1.68 -9.58 -0.24
N THR A 184 -2.23 -10.34 -1.17
CA THR A 184 -3.20 -11.41 -0.89
C THR A 184 -2.64 -12.74 -1.37
N ASP A 185 -2.52 -13.70 -0.46
CA ASP A 185 -2.09 -15.05 -0.82
C ASP A 185 -3.20 -15.86 -1.52
N GLU A 186 -2.83 -17.05 -1.97
CA GLU A 186 -3.73 -18.00 -2.65
C GLU A 186 -4.87 -18.53 -1.76
N LEU A 187 -4.75 -18.39 -0.43
CA LEU A 187 -5.80 -18.71 0.54
C LEU A 187 -6.65 -17.49 0.90
N ASN A 188 -6.49 -16.38 0.18
CA ASN A 188 -7.17 -15.11 0.38
C ASN A 188 -6.85 -14.43 1.72
N ALA A 189 -5.71 -14.74 2.35
CA ALA A 189 -5.24 -14.01 3.52
C ALA A 189 -4.51 -12.73 3.11
N GLY A 190 -4.78 -11.63 3.82
CA GLY A 190 -4.13 -10.34 3.61
C GLY A 190 -2.83 -10.19 4.38
N TYR A 191 -1.85 -9.55 3.76
CA TYR A 191 -0.56 -9.20 4.36
C TYR A 191 -0.20 -7.76 4.02
N MET A 192 0.56 -7.13 4.90
CA MET A 192 1.29 -5.92 4.60
C MET A 192 2.78 -6.19 4.61
N ILE A 193 3.43 -5.76 3.55
CA ILE A 193 4.88 -5.75 3.43
C ILE A 193 5.31 -4.30 3.48
N TYR A 194 6.37 -3.99 4.21
CA TYR A 194 6.79 -2.61 4.44
C TYR A 194 8.30 -2.53 4.66
N THR A 195 8.83 -1.32 4.57
CA THR A 195 10.22 -1.01 4.86
C THR A 195 10.40 -0.65 6.33
N HIS A 196 11.32 -1.32 7.02
CA HIS A 196 11.89 -0.86 8.30
C HIS A 196 13.11 0.02 8.02
N ALA A 197 13.05 1.27 8.47
CA ALA A 197 14.01 2.32 8.13
C ALA A 197 15.45 1.98 8.54
N GLY A 198 16.37 2.05 7.58
CA GLY A 198 17.79 1.83 7.80
C GLY A 198 18.42 2.86 8.72
N GLU A 199 17.89 4.08 8.78
CA GLU A 199 18.37 5.13 9.69
C GLU A 199 18.20 4.71 11.16
N GLN A 200 17.16 3.91 11.45
CA GLN A 200 16.91 3.36 12.78
C GLN A 200 17.75 2.10 13.05
N THR A 201 17.94 1.23 12.05
CA THR A 201 18.52 -0.12 12.24
C THR A 201 19.98 -0.26 11.79
N GLY A 202 20.48 0.69 11.00
CA GLY A 202 21.74 0.67 10.24
C GLY A 202 21.67 -0.15 8.96
N ASP A 203 20.72 -1.09 8.87
CA ASP A 203 20.50 -1.97 7.72
C ASP A 203 18.99 -2.10 7.52
N GLY A 204 18.46 -1.28 6.62
CA GLY A 204 17.03 -1.28 6.32
C GLY A 204 16.58 -2.65 5.84
N SER A 205 15.33 -3.02 6.14
CA SER A 205 14.83 -4.34 5.79
C SER A 205 13.39 -4.30 5.30
N PHE A 206 13.00 -5.34 4.58
CA PHE A 206 11.59 -5.59 4.30
C PHE A 206 11.04 -6.52 5.35
N LYS A 207 9.89 -6.15 5.92
CA LYS A 207 9.16 -6.94 6.89
C LYS A 207 7.77 -7.23 6.37
N ILE A 208 7.23 -8.37 6.77
CA ILE A 208 5.87 -8.80 6.44
C ILE A 208 5.08 -9.02 7.72
N ILE A 209 3.83 -8.59 7.70
CA ILE A 209 2.89 -8.87 8.78
C ILE A 209 1.55 -9.32 8.19
N ARG A 210 0.97 -10.36 8.78
CA ARG A 210 -0.33 -10.87 8.39
C ARG A 210 -1.43 -10.00 9.00
N PHE A 211 -2.51 -9.79 8.27
CA PHE A 211 -3.71 -9.21 8.81
C PHE A 211 -4.72 -10.25 9.27
N THR A 212 -5.61 -9.81 10.16
CA THR A 212 -6.88 -10.48 10.49
C THR A 212 -7.76 -10.57 9.24
N ASP A 213 -8.74 -11.47 9.22
CA ASP A 213 -9.57 -11.74 8.03
C ASP A 213 -10.38 -10.51 7.56
N ASP A 214 -10.65 -9.54 8.45
CA ASP A 214 -11.29 -8.25 8.11
C ASP A 214 -10.29 -7.18 7.63
N ASN A 215 -8.99 -7.52 7.65
CA ASN A 215 -7.83 -6.68 7.38
C ASN A 215 -7.72 -5.43 8.29
N GLY A 216 -8.38 -5.42 9.44
CA GLY A 216 -8.40 -4.27 10.34
C GLY A 216 -7.29 -4.25 11.38
N ARG A 217 -6.69 -5.40 11.67
CA ARG A 217 -5.66 -5.57 12.70
C ARG A 217 -4.55 -6.51 12.23
N ARG A 218 -3.36 -6.36 12.81
CA ARG A 218 -2.27 -7.34 12.66
C ARG A 218 -2.60 -8.68 13.36
N MET A 219 -2.08 -9.76 12.81
CA MET A 219 -2.04 -11.10 13.41
C MET A 219 -0.59 -11.49 13.70
N GLY A 220 -0.25 -11.56 14.99
CA GLY A 220 1.10 -11.93 15.43
C GLY A 220 2.12 -10.80 15.24
N GLU A 221 3.38 -11.17 15.20
CA GLU A 221 4.52 -10.25 15.02
C GLU A 221 4.91 -10.15 13.54
N ALA A 222 5.57 -9.05 13.18
CA ALA A 222 6.14 -8.90 11.84
C ALA A 222 7.42 -9.75 11.70
N PHE A 223 7.56 -10.40 10.56
CA PHE A 223 8.73 -11.21 10.20
C PHE A 223 9.61 -10.45 9.23
N GLU A 224 10.94 -10.52 9.41
CA GLU A 224 11.89 -9.97 8.44
C GLU A 224 12.00 -10.90 7.24
N MET A 225 11.89 -10.34 6.03
CA MET A 225 11.98 -11.07 4.76
C MET A 225 13.42 -11.13 4.26
N PHE A 226 14.06 -9.97 4.09
CA PHE A 226 15.49 -9.81 3.84
C PHE A 226 15.92 -8.35 4.04
N LYS A 227 17.23 -8.13 4.18
CA LYS A 227 17.85 -6.83 4.45
C LYS A 227 18.51 -6.19 3.23
N ALA A 228 18.73 -4.89 3.32
CA ALA A 228 19.43 -4.11 2.32
C ALA A 228 20.87 -4.60 2.08
N SER A 229 21.56 -5.05 3.13
CA SER A 229 22.92 -5.62 3.02
C SER A 229 23.00 -6.94 2.24
N GLU A 230 21.88 -7.64 2.04
CA GLU A 230 21.82 -8.87 1.25
C GLU A 230 21.76 -8.61 -0.26
N ILE A 231 21.58 -7.34 -0.67
CA ILE A 231 21.57 -6.94 -2.08
C ILE A 231 23.02 -6.64 -2.51
N GLY A 232 23.66 -7.59 -3.20
CA GLY A 232 25.09 -7.54 -3.50
C GLY A 232 25.57 -6.32 -4.30
N TRP A 233 24.70 -5.68 -5.09
CA TRP A 233 25.02 -4.45 -5.83
C TRP A 233 24.63 -3.15 -5.12
N ALA A 234 23.86 -3.23 -4.04
CA ALA A 234 23.44 -2.04 -3.30
C ALA A 234 24.64 -1.47 -2.54
N GLN A 235 24.86 -0.17 -2.68
CA GLN A 235 25.95 0.51 -2.00
C GLN A 235 25.49 1.11 -0.68
N LYS A 236 26.43 1.21 0.26
CA LYS A 236 26.26 1.97 1.49
C LYS A 236 26.05 3.44 1.14
N THR A 237 25.03 4.06 1.71
CA THR A 237 24.68 5.47 1.43
C THR A 237 25.58 6.46 2.17
N ASP A 238 26.34 5.98 3.16
CA ASP A 238 27.36 6.74 3.86
C ASP A 238 28.62 5.86 4.08
N ASN A 239 29.76 6.33 3.57
CA ASN A 239 31.07 5.69 3.73
C ASN A 239 31.60 5.75 5.18
N THR A 240 31.03 6.59 6.04
CA THR A 240 31.46 6.75 7.43
C THR A 240 30.68 5.85 8.40
N GLN A 241 29.46 5.41 8.05
CA GLN A 241 28.57 4.67 8.95
C GLN A 241 27.97 3.38 8.37
N ALA A 242 28.19 3.07 7.09
CA ALA A 242 27.69 1.85 6.46
C ALA A 242 26.17 1.67 6.51
N LEU A 243 25.41 2.77 6.38
CA LEU A 243 23.96 2.74 6.25
C LEU A 243 23.54 2.02 4.96
N HIS A 244 22.75 0.96 5.07
CA HIS A 244 22.10 0.29 3.94
C HIS A 244 20.63 0.69 3.91
N THR A 245 20.16 1.23 2.77
CA THR A 245 18.78 1.67 2.59
C THR A 245 18.09 0.86 1.50
N VAL A 246 16.85 0.49 1.79
CA VAL A 246 15.89 -0.12 0.87
C VAL A 246 14.53 0.50 1.13
N GLU A 247 13.73 0.66 0.08
CA GLU A 247 12.42 1.30 0.15
C GLU A 247 11.44 0.66 -0.85
N ALA A 248 10.14 0.96 -0.70
CA ALA A 248 9.10 0.64 -1.68
C ALA A 248 9.06 -0.82 -2.15
N PRO A 249 8.84 -1.79 -1.24
CA PRO A 249 8.57 -3.16 -1.64
C PRO A 249 7.24 -3.23 -2.40
N TYR A 250 7.20 -4.00 -3.49
CA TYR A 250 5.96 -4.35 -4.18
C TYR A 250 5.98 -5.83 -4.56
N LEU A 251 5.09 -6.61 -3.96
CA LEU A 251 5.01 -8.05 -4.23
C LEU A 251 4.19 -8.35 -5.49
N PHE A 252 4.65 -9.34 -6.24
CA PHE A 252 3.94 -9.90 -7.37
C PHE A 252 4.18 -11.40 -7.46
N VAL A 253 3.33 -12.08 -8.22
CA VAL A 253 3.54 -13.47 -8.64
C VAL A 253 3.63 -13.46 -10.15
N THR A 254 4.60 -14.20 -10.70
CA THR A 254 4.68 -14.44 -12.14
C THR A 254 3.57 -15.39 -12.60
N ASP A 255 3.34 -15.48 -13.90
CA ASP A 255 2.38 -16.45 -14.45
C ASP A 255 2.91 -17.90 -14.32
N GLY A 256 4.23 -18.06 -14.07
CA GLY A 256 4.86 -19.33 -13.69
C GLY A 256 4.64 -19.75 -12.24
N GLY A 257 4.20 -18.83 -11.37
CA GLY A 257 3.93 -19.09 -9.95
C GLY A 257 5.07 -18.68 -9.00
N GLU A 258 6.13 -18.06 -9.50
CA GLU A 258 7.24 -17.54 -8.70
C GLU A 258 6.85 -16.25 -7.98
N GLY A 259 7.12 -16.17 -6.68
CA GLY A 259 6.97 -14.93 -5.92
C GLY A 259 8.13 -13.98 -6.21
N GLY A 260 7.80 -12.75 -6.61
CA GLY A 260 8.72 -11.67 -6.90
C GLY A 260 8.46 -10.44 -6.02
N MET A 261 9.51 -9.69 -5.74
CA MET A 261 9.45 -8.40 -5.05
C MET A 261 10.22 -7.37 -5.85
N LEU A 262 9.53 -6.31 -6.30
CA LEU A 262 10.19 -5.08 -6.72
C LEU A 262 10.57 -4.28 -5.48
N PHE A 263 11.67 -3.55 -5.55
CA PHE A 263 12.09 -2.64 -4.50
C PHE A 263 12.96 -1.51 -5.02
N THR A 264 13.14 -0.47 -4.20
CA THR A 264 14.08 0.62 -4.45
C THR A 264 15.31 0.46 -3.59
N ALA A 265 16.50 0.59 -4.19
CA ALA A 265 17.77 0.62 -3.47
C ALA A 265 18.80 1.44 -4.26
N ARG A 266 19.86 1.89 -3.59
CA ARG A 266 20.89 2.74 -4.20
C ARG A 266 22.04 1.92 -4.80
N LYS A 267 22.44 2.29 -6.01
CA LYS A 267 23.67 1.81 -6.66
C LYS A 267 24.56 3.01 -6.98
N GLY A 268 25.55 3.25 -6.13
CA GLY A 268 26.34 4.49 -6.19
C GLY A 268 25.48 5.69 -5.81
N ASP A 269 25.55 6.74 -6.62
CA ASP A 269 24.81 7.97 -6.38
C ASP A 269 23.35 7.92 -6.86
N GLU A 270 22.96 6.83 -7.54
CA GLU A 270 21.64 6.69 -8.14
C GLU A 270 20.68 5.86 -7.28
N SER A 271 19.42 6.32 -7.20
CA SER A 271 18.30 5.46 -6.84
C SER A 271 17.94 4.54 -8.01
N THR A 272 17.73 3.26 -7.73
CA THR A 272 17.46 2.23 -8.74
C THR A 272 16.33 1.31 -8.29
N ILE A 273 15.68 0.65 -9.25
CA ILE A 273 14.68 -0.39 -8.99
C ILE A 273 15.37 -1.74 -9.09
N GLY A 274 15.32 -2.53 -8.02
CA GLY A 274 15.76 -3.92 -7.96
C GLY A 274 14.59 -4.88 -8.05
N VAL A 275 14.91 -6.16 -8.20
CA VAL A 275 13.96 -7.27 -8.09
C VAL A 275 14.59 -8.42 -7.34
N ALA A 276 13.82 -9.05 -6.46
CA ALA A 276 14.17 -10.29 -5.77
C ALA A 276 13.12 -11.36 -6.06
N TYR A 277 13.55 -12.62 -6.06
CA TYR A 277 12.67 -13.77 -6.23
C TYR A 277 12.86 -14.71 -5.05
N THR A 278 11.77 -15.36 -4.67
CA THR A 278 11.81 -16.46 -3.71
C THR A 278 12.35 -17.73 -4.39
N THR A 279 13.01 -18.60 -3.64
CA THR A 279 13.34 -19.96 -4.12
C THR A 279 12.32 -21.00 -3.68
N ASN A 280 11.30 -20.59 -2.91
CA ASN A 280 10.24 -21.49 -2.46
C ASN A 280 9.15 -21.65 -3.52
N GLU A 281 8.43 -22.76 -3.42
CA GLU A 281 7.27 -23.02 -4.25
C GLU A 281 6.09 -22.09 -3.96
N PHE A 282 5.22 -21.97 -4.96
CA PHE A 282 3.96 -21.24 -4.84
C PHE A 282 3.15 -21.71 -3.63
N GLY A 283 2.54 -20.78 -2.90
CA GLY A 283 1.88 -20.99 -1.61
C GLY A 283 2.77 -21.07 -0.36
N HIS A 284 4.10 -21.11 -0.51
CA HIS A 284 5.04 -21.04 0.62
C HIS A 284 6.12 -19.96 0.45
N TRP A 285 5.97 -19.14 -0.59
CA TRP A 285 7.01 -18.23 -1.04
C TRP A 285 7.20 -16.98 -0.18
N LEU A 286 6.17 -16.53 0.54
CA LEU A 286 6.23 -15.36 1.41
C LEU A 286 7.33 -15.49 2.48
N ASN A 287 7.56 -16.71 2.97
CA ASN A 287 8.57 -16.99 4.00
C ASN A 287 10.02 -16.90 3.51
N GLY A 288 10.24 -16.67 2.20
CA GLY A 288 11.56 -16.69 1.60
C GLY A 288 12.23 -18.07 1.65
N PRO A 289 13.54 -18.18 1.36
CA PRO A 289 14.46 -17.06 1.24
C PRO A 289 14.21 -16.24 -0.01
N TRP A 290 14.45 -14.93 0.10
CA TRP A 290 14.36 -13.97 -1.00
C TRP A 290 15.77 -13.69 -1.53
N VAL A 291 15.96 -13.82 -2.83
CA VAL A 291 17.24 -13.65 -3.50
C VAL A 291 17.15 -12.51 -4.50
N ALA A 292 17.84 -11.41 -4.21
CA ALA A 292 17.96 -10.27 -5.12
C ALA A 292 18.75 -10.64 -6.38
N GLU A 293 18.32 -10.12 -7.53
CA GLU A 293 19.10 -10.18 -8.76
C GLU A 293 20.44 -9.47 -8.60
N GLN A 294 21.44 -9.90 -9.38
CA GLN A 294 22.82 -9.40 -9.28
C GLN A 294 23.00 -7.97 -9.81
N GLU A 295 22.00 -7.43 -10.52
CA GLU A 295 21.98 -6.06 -11.04
C GLU A 295 20.60 -5.42 -10.84
N PRO A 296 20.52 -4.09 -10.70
CA PRO A 296 19.24 -3.39 -10.73
C PRO A 296 18.49 -3.65 -12.03
N LEU A 297 17.17 -3.78 -11.91
CA LEU A 297 16.23 -3.92 -13.02
C LEU A 297 16.09 -2.62 -13.82
N VAL A 298 16.00 -1.47 -13.14
CA VAL A 298 15.96 -0.13 -13.77
C VAL A 298 16.92 0.82 -13.06
N LYS A 299 17.68 1.61 -13.83
CA LYS A 299 18.68 2.57 -13.35
C LYS A 299 18.30 4.01 -13.74
N GLY A 300 18.98 5.01 -13.15
CA GLY A 300 18.81 6.42 -13.51
C GLY A 300 17.86 7.22 -12.63
N ASN A 301 18.07 7.19 -11.31
CA ASN A 301 17.30 7.93 -10.29
C ASN A 301 15.81 7.63 -10.33
N VAL A 302 15.50 6.35 -10.17
CA VAL A 302 14.14 5.80 -10.20
C VAL A 302 13.80 5.12 -8.88
N GLY A 303 12.51 4.98 -8.58
CA GLY A 303 12.04 4.26 -7.40
C GLY A 303 10.53 4.14 -7.33
N GLY A 304 10.03 3.56 -6.24
CA GLY A 304 8.59 3.44 -5.97
C GLY A 304 7.85 2.63 -7.04
N ALA A 305 8.42 1.49 -7.46
CA ALA A 305 7.88 0.71 -8.55
C ALA A 305 6.74 -0.21 -8.10
N SER A 306 5.64 -0.20 -8.85
CA SER A 306 4.52 -1.12 -8.68
C SER A 306 4.02 -1.63 -10.03
N LEU A 307 3.21 -2.70 -10.02
CA LEU A 307 2.63 -3.27 -11.23
C LEU A 307 1.12 -3.09 -11.27
N PHE A 308 0.57 -2.90 -12.47
CA PHE A 308 -0.86 -3.00 -12.72
C PHE A 308 -1.11 -3.66 -14.06
N THR A 309 -2.37 -4.05 -14.27
CA THR A 309 -2.84 -4.59 -15.54
C THR A 309 -3.69 -3.52 -16.22
N ASP A 310 -3.31 -3.21 -17.45
CA ASP A 310 -3.98 -2.23 -18.29
C ASP A 310 -5.35 -2.73 -18.80
N TYR A 311 -6.12 -1.86 -19.45
CA TYR A 311 -7.46 -2.19 -19.94
C TYR A 311 -7.48 -3.38 -20.91
N ASP A 312 -6.42 -3.50 -21.72
CA ASP A 312 -6.24 -4.54 -22.74
C ASP A 312 -5.60 -5.83 -22.21
N GLY A 313 -5.24 -5.87 -20.92
CA GLY A 313 -4.56 -7.00 -20.28
C GLY A 313 -3.04 -6.89 -20.24
N THR A 314 -2.44 -5.87 -20.85
CA THR A 314 -0.99 -5.63 -20.80
C THR A 314 -0.53 -5.39 -19.35
N ARG A 315 0.55 -6.05 -18.93
CA ARG A 315 1.19 -5.79 -17.64
C ARG A 315 2.08 -4.55 -17.75
N VAL A 316 1.88 -3.59 -16.85
CA VAL A 316 2.59 -2.31 -16.85
C VAL A 316 3.22 -2.09 -15.48
N MET A 317 4.48 -1.69 -15.48
CA MET A 317 5.18 -1.19 -14.30
C MET A 317 5.09 0.34 -14.29
N VAL A 318 4.65 0.89 -13.17
CA VAL A 318 4.66 2.33 -12.90
C VAL A 318 5.69 2.63 -11.81
N PHE A 319 6.42 3.73 -11.95
CA PHE A 319 7.46 4.16 -11.01
C PHE A 319 7.72 5.65 -11.17
N HIS A 320 8.42 6.30 -10.23
CA HIS A 320 8.88 7.68 -10.42
C HIS A 320 10.32 7.74 -10.93
N LYS A 321 10.62 8.80 -11.66
CA LYS A 321 11.98 9.21 -12.00
C LYS A 321 12.26 10.61 -11.47
N ASP A 322 13.26 10.73 -10.61
CA ASP A 322 13.72 12.02 -10.13
C ASP A 322 14.58 12.70 -11.18
N THR A 323 14.24 13.95 -11.49
CA THR A 323 14.92 14.74 -12.51
C THR A 323 14.96 16.22 -12.14
N LEU A 324 15.79 16.97 -12.86
CA LEU A 324 15.85 18.42 -12.79
C LEU A 324 15.26 18.98 -14.08
N LEU A 325 14.02 19.48 -14.01
CA LEU A 325 13.35 20.11 -15.15
C LEU A 325 13.29 21.62 -14.92
N ASN A 326 13.92 22.40 -15.80
CA ASN A 326 13.99 23.86 -15.71
C ASN A 326 14.50 24.38 -14.35
N GLY A 327 15.45 23.67 -13.72
CA GLY A 327 16.02 24.05 -12.42
C GLY A 327 15.15 23.68 -11.21
N LYS A 328 14.02 22.98 -11.41
CA LYS A 328 13.18 22.44 -10.35
C LYS A 328 13.37 20.92 -10.26
N HIS A 329 13.60 20.40 -9.05
CA HIS A 329 13.54 18.97 -8.81
C HIS A 329 12.10 18.49 -8.95
N MET A 330 11.90 17.44 -9.74
CA MET A 330 10.60 16.84 -10.00
C MET A 330 10.73 15.32 -9.96
N SER A 331 9.67 14.66 -9.52
CA SER A 331 9.52 13.20 -9.62
C SER A 331 8.45 12.91 -10.67
N LEU A 332 8.86 12.43 -11.85
CA LEU A 332 7.95 12.17 -12.97
C LEU A 332 7.46 10.72 -12.93
N PRO A 333 6.14 10.46 -12.93
CA PRO A 333 5.62 9.13 -13.15
C PRO A 333 6.00 8.60 -14.53
N CYS A 334 6.54 7.38 -14.56
CA CYS A 334 7.01 6.68 -15.74
C CYS A 334 6.33 5.31 -15.83
N PHE A 335 6.13 4.85 -17.07
CA PHE A 335 5.40 3.62 -17.36
C PHE A 335 6.23 2.76 -18.31
N MET A 336 6.39 1.47 -17.99
CA MET A 336 7.03 0.49 -18.85
C MET A 336 6.13 -0.73 -19.00
N LYS A 337 5.99 -1.24 -20.22
CA LYS A 337 5.40 -2.57 -20.42
C LYS A 337 6.38 -3.61 -19.90
N VAL A 338 5.84 -4.57 -19.15
CA VAL A 338 6.60 -5.68 -18.60
C VAL A 338 5.92 -7.00 -18.95
N ASP A 339 6.65 -8.08 -18.77
CA ASP A 339 6.20 -9.45 -19.01
C ASP A 339 6.54 -10.28 -17.80
N THR A 340 5.56 -11.04 -17.33
CA THR A 340 5.64 -11.95 -16.19
C THR A 340 5.26 -13.39 -16.58
N GLU A 341 5.22 -13.73 -17.87
CA GLU A 341 4.74 -15.02 -18.40
C GLU A 341 5.59 -16.23 -17.98
N LEU A 342 6.83 -15.99 -17.55
CA LEU A 342 7.80 -17.00 -17.13
C LEU A 342 8.30 -16.70 -15.71
N GLU A 343 9.36 -17.38 -15.30
CA GLU A 343 9.92 -17.31 -13.93
C GLU A 343 10.40 -15.92 -13.48
N LYS A 344 10.57 -14.98 -14.41
CA LYS A 344 11.14 -13.66 -14.11
C LYS A 344 10.43 -12.56 -14.88
N LEU A 345 10.26 -11.42 -14.20
CA LEU A 345 9.83 -10.17 -14.80
C LEU A 345 10.84 -9.68 -15.83
N LYS A 346 10.35 -9.31 -17.01
CA LYS A 346 11.16 -8.74 -18.10
C LYS A 346 10.60 -7.38 -18.53
N ILE A 347 11.48 -6.38 -18.61
CA ILE A 347 11.13 -5.09 -19.24
C ILE A 347 11.03 -5.28 -20.74
N LYS A 348 9.98 -4.74 -21.36
CA LYS A 348 9.81 -4.74 -22.82
C LYS A 348 10.20 -3.40 -23.42
N GLU A 349 9.40 -2.38 -23.15
CA GLU A 349 9.55 -1.05 -23.70
C GLU A 349 8.88 -0.02 -22.79
N TYR A 350 9.20 1.27 -22.99
CA TYR A 350 8.41 2.33 -22.39
C TYR A 350 6.97 2.28 -22.93
N TYR A 351 6.02 2.56 -22.05
CA TYR A 351 4.61 2.60 -22.43
C TYR A 351 4.38 3.79 -23.37
N ASN A 352 3.86 3.51 -24.56
CA ASN A 352 3.43 4.52 -25.51
C ASN A 352 1.93 4.72 -25.33
N PHE A 353 1.56 5.91 -24.83
CA PHE A 353 0.17 6.27 -24.64
C PHE A 353 -0.59 6.47 -25.94
#